data_AF-A0A2H4X7J9-F1
#
_entry.id   AF-A0A2H4X7J9-F1
#
_cell.length_a   1.000
_cell.length_b   1.000
_cell.length_c   1.000
_cell.angle_alpha   90.00
_cell.angle_beta   90.00
_cell.angle_gamma   90.00
#
_symmetry.space_group_name_H-M   'P 1'
#
loop_
_entity.id
_entity.type
_entity.pdbx_description
1 polymer ?
#
loop_
_entity_poly.entity_id
_entity_poly.type
_entity_poly.pdbx_seq_one_letter_code
_entity_poly.pdbx_strand_id
1 'polypeptide(L)'
;RLFNSTRLPKPNRDELVTDESGRHLLVLRKGNFYVFDLLDKDGNIMKASEIQAHLQYILSDTSPAAEFPLGYLTSEERNTWALLRQKLLDNGNQDALKKVDSAVFCLCLDDFPTKDPIHLSHNMLHGSSLNRWYDKSFSIIMMGDGTTAINFEHSWGDGVAVLRFQNEVFKDSTQRPAVSPQSLPATVDSSRAVQKLQFHLDDPLKVAINNAKERVEATANSLTIATMEFKRGGKEFLKAQKLSPDAISQLSLQMAFLKQYGKTT
;
A
#
# COMPACT_ATOMS: atom_id res chain seq x y z
N ARG A 1 -2.21 3.15 15.20
CA ARG A 1 -2.69 1.90 14.56
C ARG A 1 -1.85 1.59 13.31
N LEU A 2 -0.50 1.64 13.42
CA LEU A 2 0.36 1.38 12.27
C LEU A 2 0.30 -0.10 11.89
N PHE A 3 0.49 -0.99 12.86
CA PHE A 3 0.62 -2.42 12.60
C PHE A 3 -0.65 -3.18 12.92
N ASN A 4 -0.80 -4.36 12.30
CA ASN A 4 -1.88 -5.32 12.53
C ASN A 4 -3.29 -4.73 12.41
N SER A 5 -3.41 -3.63 11.67
CA SER A 5 -4.62 -2.80 11.64
C SER A 5 -5.17 -2.69 10.23
N THR A 6 -6.49 -2.63 10.12
CA THR A 6 -7.19 -2.45 8.86
C THR A 6 -8.53 -1.73 9.11
N ARG A 7 -9.06 -1.12 8.06
CA ARG A 7 -10.40 -0.54 8.03
C ARG A 7 -11.38 -1.55 7.45
N LEU A 8 -12.28 -2.08 8.28
CA LEU A 8 -13.32 -2.98 7.81
C LEU A 8 -14.51 -2.19 7.25
N PRO A 9 -14.97 -2.47 6.03
CA PRO A 9 -16.19 -1.88 5.52
C PRO A 9 -17.40 -2.39 6.32
N LYS A 10 -18.28 -1.47 6.71
CA LYS A 10 -19.53 -1.78 7.42
C LYS A 10 -20.65 -0.89 6.87
N PRO A 11 -21.93 -1.33 6.92
CA PRO A 11 -23.04 -0.46 6.55
C PRO A 11 -23.02 0.84 7.37
N ASN A 12 -23.16 1.97 6.69
CA ASN A 12 -23.20 3.34 7.23
C ASN A 12 -21.87 3.87 7.83
N ARG A 13 -21.14 3.08 8.62
CA ARG A 13 -19.88 3.50 9.24
C ARG A 13 -18.93 2.33 9.43
N ASP A 14 -17.82 2.40 8.71
CA ASP A 14 -16.70 1.46 8.79
C ASP A 14 -16.12 1.36 10.21
N GLU A 15 -15.36 0.28 10.43
CA GLU A 15 -14.76 -0.05 11.71
C GLU A 15 -13.24 -0.16 11.58
N LEU A 16 -12.50 0.45 12.51
CA LEU A 16 -11.05 0.29 12.61
C LEU A 16 -10.72 -0.85 13.57
N VAL A 17 -10.15 -1.93 13.04
CA VAL A 17 -9.78 -3.10 13.83
C VAL A 17 -8.27 -3.24 13.91
N THR A 18 -7.81 -3.81 15.03
CA THR A 18 -6.41 -4.15 15.26
C THR A 18 -6.36 -5.51 15.95
N ASP A 19 -5.51 -6.42 15.45
CA ASP A 19 -5.25 -7.71 16.07
C ASP A 19 -3.77 -7.80 16.46
N GLU A 20 -3.44 -7.39 17.69
CA GLU A 20 -2.06 -7.33 18.19
C GLU A 20 -1.37 -8.71 18.26
N SER A 21 -2.12 -9.82 18.09
CA SER A 21 -1.55 -11.17 18.04
C SER A 21 -0.99 -11.54 16.66
N GLY A 22 -1.26 -10.72 15.62
CA GLY A 22 -0.80 -10.99 14.26
C GLY A 22 0.73 -10.90 14.14
N ARG A 23 1.34 -11.92 13.53
CA ARG A 23 2.81 -12.04 13.38
C ARG A 23 3.27 -12.08 11.93
N HIS A 24 2.34 -12.18 10.99
CA HIS A 24 2.62 -12.40 9.57
C HIS A 24 2.59 -11.14 8.73
N LEU A 25 3.39 -11.14 7.67
CA LEU A 25 3.32 -10.18 6.58
C LEU A 25 2.24 -10.60 5.59
N LEU A 26 1.52 -9.63 5.04
CA LEU A 26 0.76 -9.80 3.81
C LEU A 26 1.60 -9.30 2.63
N VAL A 27 1.79 -10.11 1.60
CA VAL A 27 2.46 -9.73 0.36
C VAL A 27 1.50 -9.85 -0.82
N LEU A 28 1.40 -8.80 -1.63
CA LEU A 28 0.65 -8.78 -2.88
C LEU A 28 1.63 -8.74 -4.05
N ARG A 29 1.45 -9.66 -5.01
CA ARG A 29 2.19 -9.67 -6.27
C ARG A 29 1.30 -10.17 -7.41
N LYS A 30 1.17 -9.38 -8.47
CA LYS A 30 0.24 -9.66 -9.59
C LYS A 30 -1.20 -9.95 -9.14
N GLY A 31 -1.63 -9.34 -8.04
CA GLY A 31 -2.97 -9.54 -7.46
C GLY A 31 -3.18 -10.87 -6.77
N ASN A 32 -2.11 -11.66 -6.60
CA ASN A 32 -2.09 -12.83 -5.74
C ASN A 32 -1.66 -12.41 -4.32
N PHE A 33 -2.21 -13.11 -3.32
CA PHE A 33 -2.01 -12.81 -1.91
C PHE A 33 -1.17 -13.91 -1.27
N TYR A 34 -0.13 -13.52 -0.56
CA TYR A 34 0.76 -14.43 0.15
C TYR A 34 0.92 -13.97 1.59
N VAL A 35 1.06 -14.91 2.52
CA VAL A 35 1.39 -14.62 3.91
C VAL A 35 2.50 -15.53 4.41
N PHE A 36 3.38 -14.98 5.26
CA PHE A 36 4.37 -15.73 6.03
C PHE A 36 4.71 -14.93 7.30
N ASP A 37 5.18 -15.61 8.35
CA ASP A 37 5.50 -14.97 9.62
C ASP A 37 6.70 -14.01 9.50
N LEU A 38 6.65 -12.87 10.19
CA LEU A 38 7.80 -11.97 10.43
C LEU A 38 8.32 -12.10 11.85
N LEU A 39 7.45 -12.52 12.78
CA LEU A 39 7.76 -12.71 14.19
C LEU A 39 7.57 -14.18 14.55
N ASP A 40 8.54 -14.74 15.28
CA ASP A 40 8.43 -16.10 15.80
C ASP A 40 7.41 -16.19 16.96
N LYS A 41 7.27 -17.36 17.58
CA LYS A 41 6.35 -17.60 18.71
C LYS A 41 6.76 -16.89 20.01
N ASP A 42 8.03 -16.51 20.10
CA ASP A 42 8.62 -15.87 21.27
C ASP A 42 8.67 -14.33 21.09
N GLY A 43 8.21 -13.82 19.94
CA GLY A 43 8.11 -12.40 19.61
C GLY A 43 9.38 -11.82 18.97
N ASN A 44 10.37 -12.66 18.62
CA ASN A 44 11.57 -12.19 17.94
C ASN A 44 11.33 -12.06 16.44
N ILE A 45 12.03 -11.12 15.81
CA ILE A 45 12.03 -10.98 14.35
C ILE A 45 12.70 -12.22 13.74
N MET A 46 12.06 -12.82 12.74
CA MET A 46 12.65 -13.90 11.95
C MET A 46 13.97 -13.46 11.31
N LYS A 47 14.88 -14.41 11.07
CA LYS A 47 16.18 -14.08 10.48
C LYS A 47 15.98 -13.42 9.12
N ALA A 48 16.71 -12.34 8.87
CA ALA A 48 16.60 -11.59 7.62
C ALA A 48 16.86 -12.46 6.37
N SER A 49 17.76 -13.44 6.47
CA SER A 49 18.03 -14.43 5.42
C SER A 49 16.84 -15.35 5.12
N GLU A 50 15.98 -15.65 6.10
CA GLU A 50 14.75 -16.44 5.92
C GLU A 50 13.66 -15.60 5.27
N ILE A 51 13.47 -14.36 5.73
CA ILE A 51 12.56 -13.39 5.10
C ILE A 51 12.96 -13.17 3.63
N GLN A 52 14.26 -13.02 3.35
CA GLN A 52 14.79 -12.93 1.99
C GLN A 52 14.42 -14.17 1.15
N ALA A 53 14.57 -15.38 1.69
CA ALA A 53 14.22 -16.62 1.01
C ALA A 53 12.71 -16.70 0.70
N HIS A 54 11.86 -16.24 1.61
CA HIS A 54 10.39 -16.21 1.42
C HIS A 54 9.96 -15.18 0.38
N LEU A 55 10.54 -13.98 0.39
CA LEU A 55 10.28 -12.96 -0.62
C LEU A 55 10.80 -13.39 -2.00
N GLN A 56 11.97 -14.03 -2.07
CA GLN A 56 12.50 -14.60 -3.32
C GLN A 56 11.60 -15.70 -3.86
N TYR A 57 11.05 -16.55 -2.99
CA TYR A 57 10.06 -17.56 -3.37
C TYR A 57 8.82 -16.91 -4.01
N ILE A 58 8.26 -15.85 -3.42
CA ILE A 58 7.12 -15.11 -3.99
C ILE A 58 7.46 -14.43 -5.32
N LEU A 59 8.67 -13.85 -5.44
CA LEU A 59 9.16 -13.26 -6.70
C LEU A 59 9.35 -14.30 -7.79
N SER A 60 9.68 -15.55 -7.42
CA SER A 60 9.82 -16.68 -8.35
C SER A 60 8.50 -17.33 -8.77
N ASP A 61 7.38 -17.02 -8.11
CA ASP A 61 6.07 -17.54 -8.50
C ASP A 61 5.73 -17.08 -9.94
N THR A 62 5.52 -18.05 -10.83
CA THR A 62 5.21 -17.86 -12.26
C THR A 62 3.71 -17.81 -12.54
N SER A 63 2.87 -17.92 -11.52
CA SER A 63 1.42 -17.80 -11.66
C SER A 63 1.05 -16.50 -12.40
N PRO A 64 0.04 -16.56 -13.28
CA PRO A 64 -0.44 -15.35 -13.95
C PRO A 64 -1.00 -14.35 -12.93
N ALA A 65 -1.26 -13.14 -13.41
CA ALA A 65 -2.07 -12.21 -12.63
C ALA A 65 -3.43 -12.84 -12.30
N ALA A 66 -3.94 -12.56 -11.10
CA ALA A 66 -5.25 -13.06 -10.69
C ALA A 66 -6.31 -12.65 -11.73
N GLU A 67 -7.12 -13.60 -12.18
CA GLU A 67 -8.18 -13.33 -13.16
C GLU A 67 -9.22 -12.35 -12.61
N PHE A 68 -9.53 -12.48 -11.31
CA PHE A 68 -10.42 -11.60 -10.56
C PHE A 68 -9.70 -11.04 -9.32
N PRO A 69 -8.91 -9.96 -9.45
CA PRO A 69 -8.13 -9.42 -8.34
C PRO A 69 -9.02 -8.79 -7.26
N LEU A 70 -8.99 -9.33 -6.04
CA LEU A 70 -9.81 -8.82 -4.93
C LEU A 70 -9.46 -7.38 -4.51
N GLY A 71 -8.25 -6.91 -4.80
CA GLY A 71 -7.81 -5.56 -4.44
C GLY A 71 -8.73 -4.45 -4.99
N TYR A 72 -9.35 -4.67 -6.15
CA TYR A 72 -10.35 -3.75 -6.72
C TYR A 72 -11.53 -3.52 -5.77
N LEU A 73 -11.95 -4.52 -5.00
CA LEU A 73 -13.09 -4.37 -4.11
C LEU A 73 -12.83 -3.37 -2.97
N THR A 74 -11.58 -3.19 -2.56
CA THR A 74 -11.23 -2.19 -1.52
C THR A 74 -11.32 -0.74 -2.00
N SER A 75 -11.47 -0.52 -3.31
CA SER A 75 -11.66 0.81 -3.93
C SER A 75 -13.13 1.20 -4.09
N GLU A 76 -14.06 0.29 -3.81
CA GLU A 76 -15.49 0.53 -3.98
C GLU A 76 -16.05 1.56 -2.99
N GLU A 77 -17.25 2.06 -3.32
CA GLU A 77 -18.08 2.77 -2.37
C GLU A 77 -18.30 1.89 -1.11
N ARG A 78 -18.25 2.50 0.08
CA ARG A 78 -18.05 1.77 1.33
C ARG A 78 -19.21 0.84 1.70
N ASN A 79 -20.46 1.22 1.42
CA ASN A 79 -21.61 0.34 1.64
C ASN A 79 -21.62 -0.83 0.63
N THR A 80 -21.27 -0.56 -0.63
CA THR A 80 -21.11 -1.58 -1.67
C THR A 80 -20.02 -2.58 -1.27
N TRP A 81 -18.87 -2.08 -0.82
CA TRP A 81 -17.79 -2.93 -0.33
C TRP A 81 -18.22 -3.73 0.91
N ALA A 82 -18.96 -3.12 1.84
CA ALA A 82 -19.46 -3.83 3.03
C ALA A 82 -20.33 -5.05 2.65
N LEU A 83 -21.23 -4.89 1.67
CA LEU A 83 -22.08 -5.97 1.16
C LEU A 83 -21.26 -7.06 0.46
N LEU A 84 -20.31 -6.68 -0.39
CA LEU A 84 -19.46 -7.63 -1.12
C LEU A 84 -18.51 -8.37 -0.18
N ARG A 85 -17.99 -7.70 0.85
CA ARG A 85 -17.17 -8.34 1.88
C ARG A 85 -17.97 -9.35 2.69
N GLN A 86 -19.24 -9.07 2.99
CA GLN A 86 -20.12 -10.07 3.62
C GLN A 86 -20.31 -11.28 2.71
N LYS A 87 -20.54 -11.09 1.40
CA LYS A 87 -20.62 -12.20 0.43
C LYS A 87 -19.32 -13.02 0.36
N LEU A 88 -18.15 -12.38 0.44
CA LEU A 88 -16.88 -13.10 0.55
C LEU A 88 -16.86 -14.01 1.79
N LEU A 89 -17.31 -13.51 2.94
CA LEU A 89 -17.41 -14.32 4.16
C LEU A 89 -18.40 -15.48 3.96
N ASP A 90 -19.57 -15.21 3.39
CA ASP A 90 -20.60 -16.24 3.15
C ASP A 90 -20.10 -17.34 2.19
N ASN A 91 -19.18 -17.00 1.27
CA ASN A 91 -18.51 -17.95 0.37
C ASN A 91 -17.29 -18.67 0.99
N GLY A 92 -17.13 -18.64 2.32
CA GLY A 92 -16.11 -19.43 3.01
C GLY A 92 -14.72 -18.80 3.05
N ASN A 93 -14.61 -17.47 2.85
CA ASN A 93 -13.31 -16.78 2.83
C ASN A 93 -12.88 -16.20 4.20
N GLN A 94 -13.47 -16.64 5.31
CA GLN A 94 -13.25 -16.06 6.64
C GLN A 94 -11.78 -16.12 7.06
N ASP A 95 -11.14 -17.28 6.90
CA ASP A 95 -9.74 -17.48 7.32
C ASP A 95 -8.76 -16.65 6.46
N ALA A 96 -9.00 -16.57 5.16
CA ALA A 96 -8.19 -15.77 4.24
C ALA A 96 -8.33 -14.27 4.54
N LEU A 97 -9.56 -13.78 4.72
CA LEU A 97 -9.81 -12.38 5.09
C LEU A 97 -9.23 -12.04 6.46
N LYS A 98 -9.35 -12.93 7.45
CA LYS A 98 -8.73 -12.71 8.77
C LYS A 98 -7.22 -12.56 8.65
N LYS A 99 -6.55 -13.36 7.81
CA LYS A 99 -5.11 -13.23 7.56
C LYS A 99 -4.76 -11.90 6.88
N VAL A 100 -5.56 -11.45 5.92
CA VAL A 100 -5.38 -10.13 5.29
C VAL A 100 -5.51 -9.00 6.32
N ASP A 101 -6.57 -9.02 7.13
CA ASP A 101 -6.87 -7.98 8.10
C ASP A 101 -5.79 -7.84 9.19
N SER A 102 -5.40 -8.98 9.77
CA SER A 102 -4.51 -9.06 10.95
C SER A 102 -3.01 -8.99 10.64
N ALA A 103 -2.61 -9.05 9.37
CA ALA A 103 -1.20 -8.95 8.98
C ALA A 103 -0.54 -7.67 9.53
N VAL A 104 0.74 -7.73 9.87
CA VAL A 104 1.49 -6.61 10.47
C VAL A 104 1.38 -5.36 9.58
N PHE A 105 1.60 -5.52 8.27
CA PHE A 105 1.30 -4.53 7.23
C PHE A 105 1.16 -5.25 5.87
N CYS A 106 0.92 -4.52 4.80
CA CYS A 106 0.89 -5.05 3.43
C CYS A 106 2.16 -4.64 2.65
N LEU A 107 2.80 -5.57 1.96
CA LEU A 107 3.90 -5.32 1.02
C LEU A 107 3.41 -5.60 -0.39
N CYS A 108 3.44 -4.60 -1.27
CA CYS A 108 3.07 -4.73 -2.68
C CYS A 108 4.34 -4.77 -3.52
N LEU A 109 4.57 -5.89 -4.22
CA LEU A 109 5.68 -6.07 -5.16
C LEU A 109 5.17 -5.85 -6.58
N ASP A 110 5.51 -4.71 -7.17
CA ASP A 110 5.17 -4.35 -8.55
C ASP A 110 6.31 -4.80 -9.49
N ASP A 111 6.01 -5.59 -10.52
CA ASP A 111 7.01 -6.19 -11.42
C ASP A 111 7.49 -5.24 -12.54
N PHE A 112 7.23 -3.93 -12.42
CA PHE A 112 7.61 -2.93 -13.42
C PHE A 112 8.39 -1.78 -12.78
N PRO A 113 9.35 -1.16 -13.51
CA PRO A 113 10.13 -0.04 -13.01
C PRO A 113 9.36 1.28 -13.11
N THR A 114 9.90 2.32 -12.48
CA THR A 114 9.43 3.69 -12.61
C THR A 114 9.80 4.23 -13.99
N LYS A 115 8.87 4.93 -14.64
CA LYS A 115 9.11 5.59 -15.95
C LYS A 115 9.52 7.05 -15.78
N ASP A 116 8.76 7.79 -15.00
CA ASP A 116 8.94 9.23 -14.74
C ASP A 116 8.23 9.61 -13.43
N PRO A 117 8.41 10.85 -12.91
CA PRO A 117 7.78 11.28 -11.66
C PRO A 117 6.24 11.29 -11.66
N ILE A 118 5.61 11.44 -12.83
CA ILE A 118 4.14 11.43 -12.97
C ILE A 118 3.66 9.99 -12.85
N HIS A 119 4.27 9.05 -13.57
CA HIS A 119 4.04 7.62 -13.45
C HIS A 119 4.24 7.14 -12.01
N LEU A 120 5.31 7.59 -11.34
CA LEU A 120 5.56 7.30 -9.93
C LEU A 120 4.39 7.77 -9.05
N SER A 121 3.97 9.02 -9.23
CA SER A 121 2.88 9.61 -8.44
C SER A 121 1.57 8.85 -8.62
N HIS A 122 1.20 8.51 -9.86
CA HIS A 122 0.03 7.68 -10.14
C HIS A 122 0.16 6.30 -9.50
N ASN A 123 1.32 5.64 -9.61
CA ASN A 123 1.51 4.29 -9.09
C ASN A 123 1.43 4.20 -7.56
N MET A 124 1.95 5.21 -6.86
CA MET A 124 1.99 5.25 -5.39
C MET A 124 0.69 5.78 -4.79
N LEU A 125 -0.04 6.64 -5.52
CA LEU A 125 -1.33 7.15 -5.08
C LEU A 125 -2.44 6.10 -5.20
N HIS A 126 -2.59 5.53 -6.39
CA HIS A 126 -3.62 4.53 -6.66
C HIS A 126 -3.03 3.26 -7.29
N GLY A 127 -2.09 3.37 -8.23
CA GLY A 127 -1.59 2.23 -8.99
C GLY A 127 -2.71 1.48 -9.71
N SER A 128 -2.42 0.24 -10.12
CA SER A 128 -3.48 -0.71 -10.47
C SER A 128 -4.00 -1.33 -9.17
N SER A 129 -5.28 -1.12 -8.85
CA SER A 129 -5.92 -1.71 -7.66
C SER A 129 -5.87 -3.24 -7.63
N LEU A 130 -5.42 -3.87 -8.73
CA LEU A 130 -5.00 -5.26 -8.77
C LEU A 130 -4.00 -5.63 -7.66
N ASN A 131 -3.02 -4.77 -7.37
CA ASN A 131 -1.90 -5.08 -6.47
C ASN A 131 -1.89 -4.20 -5.21
N ARG A 132 -3.06 -3.81 -4.70
CA ARG A 132 -3.23 -2.97 -3.51
C ARG A 132 -4.33 -3.52 -2.61
N TRP A 133 -4.21 -3.28 -1.31
CA TRP A 133 -5.28 -3.50 -0.34
C TRP A 133 -5.50 -2.20 0.45
N TYR A 134 -6.33 -1.30 -0.08
CA TYR A 134 -6.41 0.08 0.42
C TYR A 134 -6.95 0.21 1.84
N ASP A 135 -7.65 -0.81 2.34
CA ASP A 135 -8.15 -0.83 3.70
C ASP A 135 -7.05 -1.05 4.76
N LYS A 136 -5.88 -1.59 4.36
CA LYS A 136 -4.79 -1.81 5.31
C LYS A 136 -4.33 -0.46 5.87
N SER A 137 -3.97 -0.42 7.16
CA SER A 137 -3.40 0.78 7.80
C SER A 137 -2.35 1.46 6.93
N PHE A 138 -1.43 0.67 6.36
CA PHE A 138 -0.57 1.07 5.26
C PHE A 138 -0.09 -0.12 4.43
N SER A 139 0.33 0.18 3.21
CA SER A 139 1.09 -0.69 2.32
C SER A 139 2.45 -0.07 2.01
N ILE A 140 3.51 -0.88 2.06
CA ILE A 140 4.80 -0.54 1.44
C ILE A 140 4.71 -1.04 -0.01
N ILE A 141 4.89 -0.14 -0.97
CA ILE A 141 4.91 -0.48 -2.39
C ILE A 141 6.35 -0.46 -2.86
N MET A 142 6.82 -1.53 -3.47
CA MET A 142 8.16 -1.66 -4.03
C MET A 142 8.07 -2.02 -5.51
N MET A 143 8.65 -1.18 -6.36
CA MET A 143 8.70 -1.35 -7.81
C MET A 143 9.89 -2.21 -8.24
N GLY A 144 9.88 -2.67 -9.50
CA GLY A 144 10.92 -3.56 -10.02
C GLY A 144 12.33 -2.95 -10.09
N ASP A 145 12.44 -1.61 -9.98
CA ASP A 145 13.71 -0.88 -9.88
C ASP A 145 14.12 -0.56 -8.42
N GLY A 146 13.37 -1.04 -7.43
CA GLY A 146 13.58 -0.77 -6.01
C GLY A 146 12.94 0.54 -5.52
N THR A 147 12.32 1.33 -6.38
CA THR A 147 11.59 2.54 -5.96
C THR A 147 10.47 2.16 -5.00
N THR A 148 10.47 2.81 -3.83
CA THR A 148 9.60 2.43 -2.72
C THR A 148 8.81 3.62 -2.19
N ALA A 149 7.54 3.40 -1.85
CA ALA A 149 6.72 4.39 -1.15
C ALA A 149 5.77 3.73 -0.14
N ILE A 150 5.14 4.56 0.69
CA ILE A 150 4.08 4.15 1.61
C ILE A 150 2.76 4.74 1.11
N ASN A 151 1.76 3.87 0.94
CA ASN A 151 0.36 4.23 0.72
C ASN A 151 -0.41 3.89 2.00
N PHE A 152 -1.19 4.81 2.57
CA PHE A 152 -1.83 4.59 3.87
C PHE A 152 -3.30 5.00 3.89
N GLU A 153 -4.09 4.26 4.66
CA GLU A 153 -5.51 4.55 4.88
C GLU A 153 -5.63 5.72 5.87
N HIS A 154 -6.41 6.75 5.52
CA HIS A 154 -6.38 8.02 6.25
C HIS A 154 -7.26 8.02 7.51
N SER A 155 -8.29 7.16 7.61
CA SER A 155 -9.29 7.29 8.69
C SER A 155 -8.74 7.00 10.10
N TRP A 156 -7.62 6.27 10.21
CA TRP A 156 -7.05 5.92 11.52
C TRP A 156 -6.13 6.98 12.14
N GLY A 157 -5.71 8.01 11.39
CA GLY A 157 -4.79 9.04 11.89
C GLY A 157 -4.49 10.19 10.91
N ASP A 158 -3.70 11.15 11.38
CA ASP A 158 -3.34 12.39 10.66
C ASP A 158 -2.04 12.28 9.84
N GLY A 159 -1.42 11.11 9.80
CA GLY A 159 -0.17 10.85 9.09
C GLY A 159 1.11 11.12 9.88
N VAL A 160 1.07 11.72 11.08
CA VAL A 160 2.30 11.96 11.89
C VAL A 160 2.99 10.65 12.26
N ALA A 161 2.20 9.64 12.63
CA ALA A 161 2.71 8.31 12.91
C ALA A 161 3.37 7.65 11.67
N VAL A 162 2.80 7.86 10.48
CA VAL A 162 3.33 7.35 9.21
C VAL A 162 4.65 8.03 8.87
N LEU A 163 4.72 9.36 8.99
CA LEU A 163 5.95 10.12 8.73
C LEU A 163 7.07 9.70 9.70
N ARG A 164 6.75 9.49 10.98
CA ARG A 164 7.74 9.00 11.95
C ARG A 164 8.25 7.62 11.56
N PHE A 165 7.34 6.69 11.24
CA PHE A 165 7.69 5.35 10.78
C PHE A 165 8.59 5.40 9.53
N GLN A 166 8.21 6.17 8.51
CA GLN A 166 8.99 6.32 7.28
C GLN A 166 10.41 6.83 7.56
N ASN A 167 10.56 7.85 8.40
CA ASN A 167 11.87 8.42 8.72
C ASN A 167 12.78 7.41 9.43
N GLU A 168 12.25 6.66 10.40
CA GLU A 168 13.04 5.65 11.12
C GLU A 168 13.38 4.46 10.22
N VAL A 169 12.42 3.95 9.43
CA VAL A 169 12.66 2.85 8.49
C VAL A 169 13.65 3.25 7.40
N PHE A 170 13.55 4.45 6.83
CA PHE A 170 14.50 4.94 5.84
C PHE A 170 15.90 5.04 6.42
N LYS A 171 16.05 5.62 7.61
CA LYS A 171 17.34 5.73 8.30
C LYS A 171 17.92 4.35 8.61
N ASP A 172 17.13 3.46 9.19
CA ASP A 172 17.59 2.13 9.63
C ASP A 172 17.97 1.24 8.44
N SER A 173 17.10 1.15 7.43
CA SER A 173 17.35 0.31 6.25
C SER A 173 18.52 0.78 5.38
N THR A 174 18.85 2.08 5.38
CA THR A 174 19.98 2.63 4.62
C THR A 174 21.29 2.63 5.40
N GLN A 175 21.26 2.82 6.72
CA GLN A 175 22.47 2.88 7.56
C GLN A 175 22.85 1.52 8.14
N ARG A 176 21.88 0.65 8.38
CA ARG A 176 22.05 -0.67 9.00
C ARG A 176 21.22 -1.73 8.25
N PRO A 177 21.49 -1.95 6.96
CA PRO A 177 20.73 -2.90 6.16
C PRO A 177 20.85 -4.32 6.75
N ALA A 178 19.71 -5.01 6.87
CA ALA A 178 19.67 -6.37 7.43
C ALA A 178 20.28 -7.43 6.49
N VAL A 179 20.34 -7.14 5.19
CA VAL A 179 20.97 -7.94 4.13
C VAL A 179 21.65 -7.01 3.13
N SER A 180 22.63 -7.54 2.39
CA SER A 180 23.26 -6.88 1.24
C SER A 180 22.86 -7.57 -0.08
N PRO A 181 23.12 -6.96 -1.26
CA PRO A 181 22.91 -7.64 -2.54
C PRO A 181 23.72 -8.94 -2.71
N GLN A 182 24.76 -9.16 -1.90
CA GLN A 182 25.57 -10.37 -1.88
C GLN A 182 25.12 -11.39 -0.82
N SER A 183 24.15 -11.03 0.03
CA SER A 183 23.62 -11.93 1.04
C SER A 183 22.86 -13.07 0.39
N LEU A 184 23.16 -14.30 0.83
CA LEU A 184 22.49 -15.49 0.35
C LEU A 184 21.21 -15.72 1.16
N PRO A 185 20.10 -16.08 0.50
CA PRO A 185 18.90 -16.50 1.21
C PRO A 185 19.21 -17.75 2.05
N ALA A 186 18.52 -17.88 3.19
CA ALA A 186 18.63 -19.08 4.01
C ALA A 186 18.14 -20.31 3.25
N THR A 187 18.75 -21.47 3.50
CA THR A 187 18.26 -22.75 2.99
C THR A 187 17.07 -23.22 3.83
N VAL A 188 15.89 -22.67 3.54
CA VAL A 188 14.62 -23.00 4.21
C VAL A 188 13.55 -23.40 3.20
N ASP A 189 12.59 -24.21 3.65
CA ASP A 189 11.46 -24.63 2.82
C ASP A 189 10.36 -23.55 2.79
N SER A 190 10.56 -22.56 1.92
CA SER A 190 9.59 -21.48 1.70
C SER A 190 8.23 -21.97 1.21
N SER A 191 8.14 -23.15 0.57
CA SER A 191 6.85 -23.68 0.10
C SER A 191 5.90 -24.08 1.24
N ARG A 192 6.46 -24.36 2.43
CA ARG A 192 5.71 -24.65 3.64
C ARG A 192 5.48 -23.42 4.50
N ALA A 193 6.40 -22.47 4.48
CA ALA A 193 6.33 -21.25 5.29
C ALA A 193 5.46 -20.16 4.65
N VAL A 194 5.49 -20.05 3.31
CA VAL A 194 4.70 -19.08 2.56
C VAL A 194 3.38 -19.71 2.14
N GLN A 195 2.29 -19.16 2.63
CA GLN A 195 0.95 -19.54 2.21
C GLN A 195 0.43 -18.58 1.14
N LYS A 196 0.15 -19.09 -0.06
CA LYS A 196 -0.68 -18.39 -1.05
C LYS A 196 -2.15 -18.50 -0.64
N LEU A 197 -2.80 -17.36 -0.39
CA LEU A 197 -4.22 -17.33 -0.03
C LEU A 197 -5.07 -17.61 -1.27
N GLN A 198 -6.10 -18.42 -1.08
CA GLN A 198 -7.10 -18.74 -2.10
C GLN A 198 -8.42 -18.12 -1.69
N PHE A 199 -9.16 -17.59 -2.65
CA PHE A 199 -10.46 -16.99 -2.44
C PHE A 199 -11.50 -17.69 -3.30
N HIS A 200 -12.60 -18.12 -2.69
CA HIS A 200 -13.76 -18.66 -3.36
C HIS A 200 -14.65 -17.52 -3.83
N LEU A 201 -14.81 -17.40 -5.15
CA LEU A 201 -15.60 -16.34 -5.78
C LEU A 201 -16.75 -16.98 -6.58
N ASP A 202 -17.98 -16.63 -6.22
CA ASP A 202 -19.14 -16.88 -7.05
C ASP A 202 -19.21 -15.89 -8.23
N ASP A 203 -20.11 -16.15 -9.18
CA ASP A 203 -20.26 -15.28 -10.34
C ASP A 203 -20.66 -13.84 -9.99
N PRO A 204 -21.55 -13.58 -9.01
CA PRO A 204 -21.80 -12.23 -8.52
C PRO A 204 -20.55 -11.48 -8.04
N LEU A 205 -19.64 -12.13 -7.31
CA LEU A 205 -18.39 -11.52 -6.86
C LEU A 205 -17.45 -11.23 -8.04
N LYS A 206 -17.34 -12.15 -9.00
CA LYS A 206 -16.55 -11.95 -10.22
C LYS A 206 -17.03 -10.73 -11.01
N VAL A 207 -18.35 -10.61 -11.20
CA VAL A 207 -18.98 -9.45 -11.85
C VAL A 207 -18.69 -8.17 -11.05
N ALA A 208 -18.80 -8.22 -9.73
CA ALA A 208 -18.52 -7.05 -8.89
C ALA A 208 -17.05 -6.59 -8.98
N ILE A 209 -16.09 -7.53 -9.05
CA ILE A 209 -14.67 -7.22 -9.25
C ILE A 209 -14.45 -6.51 -10.59
N ASN A 210 -15.07 -6.99 -11.67
CA ASN A 210 -14.96 -6.36 -12.98
C ASN A 210 -15.59 -4.95 -13.00
N ASN A 211 -16.75 -4.76 -12.38
CA ASN A 211 -17.38 -3.45 -12.26
C ASN A 211 -16.50 -2.47 -11.44
N ALA A 212 -15.89 -2.96 -10.36
CA ALA A 212 -14.95 -2.18 -9.56
C ALA A 212 -13.72 -1.76 -10.37
N LYS A 213 -13.18 -2.67 -11.18
CA LYS A 213 -12.10 -2.37 -12.11
C LYS A 213 -12.47 -1.26 -13.10
N GLU A 214 -13.62 -1.36 -13.76
CA GLU A 214 -14.08 -0.32 -14.70
C GLU A 214 -14.23 1.05 -14.02
N ARG A 215 -14.78 1.09 -12.79
CA ARG A 215 -14.90 2.32 -12.00
C ARG A 215 -13.55 2.93 -11.62
N VAL A 216 -12.59 2.10 -11.20
CA VAL A 216 -11.23 2.53 -10.89
C VAL A 216 -10.57 3.11 -12.13
N GLU A 217 -10.64 2.41 -13.26
CA GLU A 217 -10.04 2.86 -14.51
C GLU A 217 -10.64 4.20 -14.96
N ALA A 218 -11.97 4.34 -14.93
CA ALA A 218 -12.64 5.61 -15.24
C ALA A 218 -12.20 6.75 -14.31
N THR A 219 -12.12 6.49 -13.00
CA THR A 219 -11.70 7.49 -12.01
C THR A 219 -10.24 7.87 -12.20
N ALA A 220 -9.35 6.90 -12.37
CA ALA A 220 -7.93 7.11 -12.60
C ALA A 220 -7.67 7.90 -13.88
N ASN A 221 -8.42 7.63 -14.96
CA ASN A 221 -8.32 8.35 -16.23
C ASN A 221 -8.78 9.81 -16.13
N SER A 222 -9.61 10.15 -15.14
CA SER A 222 -10.04 11.54 -14.89
C SER A 222 -9.02 12.36 -14.07
N LEU A 223 -8.04 11.70 -13.46
CA LEU A 223 -7.03 12.33 -12.61
C LEU A 223 -5.81 12.72 -13.44
N THR A 224 -5.39 13.98 -13.37
CA THR A 224 -4.12 14.46 -13.95
C THR A 224 -3.17 14.86 -12.84
N ILE A 225 -1.93 14.35 -12.89
CA ILE A 225 -0.86 14.74 -11.96
C ILE A 225 0.27 15.40 -12.75
N ALA A 226 0.77 16.51 -12.24
CA ALA A 226 1.97 17.19 -12.74
C ALA A 226 2.90 17.53 -11.57
N THR A 227 4.20 17.57 -11.84
CA THR A 227 5.22 17.88 -10.84
C THR A 227 6.06 19.07 -11.29
N MET A 228 6.46 19.92 -10.36
CA MET A 228 7.37 21.05 -10.61
C MET A 228 8.43 21.15 -9.51
N GLU A 229 9.69 21.30 -9.93
CA GLU A 229 10.80 21.62 -9.02
C GLU A 229 11.18 23.09 -9.13
N PHE A 230 10.96 23.86 -8.07
CA PHE A 230 11.39 25.25 -8.01
C PHE A 230 12.86 25.36 -7.59
N LYS A 231 13.76 25.64 -8.56
CA LYS A 231 15.22 25.62 -8.36
C LYS A 231 15.87 26.98 -8.02
N ARG A 232 15.11 28.08 -8.05
CA ARG A 232 15.64 29.45 -7.86
C ARG A 232 15.91 29.82 -6.39
N GLY A 233 15.44 29.00 -5.44
CA GLY A 233 15.64 29.22 -4.01
C GLY A 233 14.69 28.39 -3.16
N GLY A 234 14.63 28.68 -1.87
CA GLY A 234 13.77 27.97 -0.93
C GLY A 234 13.90 28.52 0.49
N LYS A 235 13.91 27.61 1.48
CA LYS A 235 13.90 27.94 2.91
C LYS A 235 14.99 28.94 3.33
N GLU A 236 16.23 28.73 2.90
CA GLU A 236 17.37 29.57 3.31
C GLU A 236 17.24 31.01 2.79
N PHE A 237 16.94 31.17 1.50
CA PHE A 237 16.71 32.47 0.87
C PHE A 237 15.56 33.23 1.53
N LEU A 238 14.41 32.58 1.73
CA LEU A 238 13.23 33.22 2.30
C LEU A 238 13.46 33.64 3.77
N LYS A 239 14.15 32.79 4.56
CA LYS A 239 14.53 33.13 5.92
C LYS A 239 15.49 34.33 5.98
N ALA A 240 16.44 34.44 5.05
CA ALA A 240 17.33 35.61 4.97
C ALA A 240 16.55 36.92 4.71
N GLN A 241 15.43 36.83 4.00
CA GLN A 241 14.50 37.94 3.77
C GLN A 241 13.48 38.14 4.92
N LYS A 242 13.61 37.41 6.03
CA LYS A 242 12.68 37.41 7.18
C LYS A 242 11.24 37.01 6.81
N LEU A 243 11.08 36.17 5.79
CA LEU A 243 9.79 35.65 5.35
C LEU A 243 9.61 34.20 5.80
N SER A 244 8.39 33.84 6.21
CA SER A 244 8.03 32.44 6.48
C SER A 244 7.97 31.67 5.15
N PRO A 245 8.78 30.60 4.97
CA PRO A 245 8.74 29.81 3.74
C PRO A 245 7.36 29.24 3.44
N ASP A 246 6.67 28.75 4.47
CA ASP A 246 5.32 28.20 4.34
C ASP A 246 4.31 29.27 3.91
N ALA A 247 4.33 30.44 4.54
CA ALA A 247 3.43 31.54 4.18
C ALA A 247 3.64 31.99 2.72
N ILE A 248 4.88 32.01 2.23
CA ILE A 248 5.19 32.34 0.83
C ILE A 248 4.73 31.23 -0.12
N SER A 249 4.88 29.96 0.24
CA SER A 249 4.32 28.85 -0.52
C SER A 249 2.79 28.96 -0.63
N GLN A 250 2.09 29.21 0.48
CA GLN A 250 0.64 29.40 0.51
C GLN A 250 0.20 30.62 -0.32
N LEU A 251 0.88 31.76 -0.17
CA LEU A 251 0.62 32.94 -0.98
C LEU A 251 0.80 32.67 -2.48
N SER A 252 1.81 31.88 -2.85
CA SER A 252 2.06 31.50 -4.25
C SER A 252 0.91 30.67 -4.82
N LEU A 253 0.34 29.74 -4.03
CA LEU A 253 -0.85 28.98 -4.41
C LEU A 253 -2.06 29.88 -4.62
N GLN A 254 -2.31 30.82 -3.70
CA GLN A 254 -3.40 31.80 -3.82
C GLN A 254 -3.23 32.69 -5.06
N MET A 255 -2.02 33.19 -5.32
CA MET A 255 -1.73 33.97 -6.52
C MET A 255 -1.89 33.16 -7.81
N ALA A 256 -1.47 31.88 -7.82
CA ALA A 256 -1.64 31.00 -8.96
C ALA A 256 -3.13 30.76 -9.27
N PHE A 257 -3.92 30.44 -8.25
CA PHE A 257 -5.35 30.22 -8.41
C PHE A 257 -6.09 31.48 -8.88
N LEU A 258 -5.78 32.64 -8.29
CA LEU A 258 -6.33 33.93 -8.71
C LEU A 258 -5.98 34.26 -10.16
N LYS A 259 -4.73 34.01 -10.59
CA LYS A 259 -4.31 34.24 -11.98
C LYS A 259 -5.00 33.30 -12.97
N GLN A 260 -5.21 32.05 -12.59
CA GLN A 260 -5.79 31.05 -13.48
C GLN A 260 -7.32 31.19 -13.59
N TYR A 261 -8.00 31.54 -12.50
CA TYR A 261 -9.47 31.49 -12.42
C TYR A 261 -10.14 32.82 -12.09
N GLY A 262 -9.40 33.87 -11.74
CA GLY A 262 -9.96 35.20 -11.42
C GLY A 262 -10.74 35.28 -10.12
N LYS A 263 -10.54 34.34 -9.18
CA LYS A 263 -11.25 34.26 -7.89
C LYS A 263 -10.34 33.72 -6.78
N THR A 264 -10.79 33.82 -5.53
CA THR A 264 -10.10 33.30 -4.33
C THR A 264 -10.79 32.01 -3.83
N THR A 265 -10.01 31.09 -3.26
CA THR A 265 -10.48 29.85 -2.62
C THR A 265 -10.58 30.00 -1.11
#